data_AF-A0A1M7CQB8-F1
#
_entry.id   AF-A0A1M7CQB8-F1
#
_cell.length_a   1.000
_cell.length_b   1.000
_cell.length_c   1.000
_cell.angle_alpha   90.00
_cell.angle_beta   90.00
_cell.angle_gamma   90.00
#
_symmetry.space_group_name_H-M   'P 1'
#
loop_
_entity.id
_entity.type
_entity.pdbx_description
1 polymer ?
#
loop_
_entity_poly.entity_id
_entity_poly.type
_entity_poly.pdbx_seq_one_letter_code
_entity_poly.pdbx_strand_id
1 'polypeptide(L)'
;MKHRIVVAVTGASGSIYARQLLNKLAACKEQLDEVAVVLTENAKTVWQTELNNTEYQDIPFKCYTQQDFHAPFASGSGRFNTMIIIPCSMGTLGRIATGISNDLITRATDVILKERRRLICVVRETPYNLMHIKNMETVTLAGGIICPATPSFYSLPATIEEVAATVVDRVLDLAGIDIQTYRWGTDSKSKGE
;
A
#
# COMPACT_ATOMS: atom_id res chain seq x y z
N MET A 1 -3.54 -9.70 -17.71
CA MET A 1 -2.13 -10.05 -17.43
C MET A 1 -1.99 -10.15 -15.93
N LYS A 2 -1.35 -11.18 -15.37
CA LYS A 2 -1.23 -11.32 -13.92
C LYS A 2 -0.27 -10.27 -13.33
N HIS A 3 -0.52 -9.83 -12.10
CA HIS A 3 0.22 -8.75 -11.45
C HIS A 3 1.38 -9.28 -10.60
N ARG A 4 2.50 -8.54 -10.61
CA ARG A 4 3.63 -8.74 -9.70
C ARG A 4 3.71 -7.54 -8.78
N ILE A 5 3.38 -7.73 -7.50
CA ILE A 5 3.15 -6.64 -6.54
C ILE A 5 4.16 -6.69 -5.41
N VAL A 6 4.76 -5.55 -5.09
CA VAL A 6 5.47 -5.35 -3.82
C VAL A 6 4.54 -4.66 -2.84
N VAL A 7 4.39 -5.20 -1.63
CA VAL A 7 3.71 -4.55 -0.52
C VAL A 7 4.74 -4.17 0.53
N ALA A 8 4.89 -2.88 0.81
CA ALA A 8 5.74 -2.38 1.88
C ALA A 8 4.88 -1.86 3.03
N VAL A 9 5.11 -2.35 4.25
CA VAL A 9 4.44 -1.87 5.47
C VAL A 9 5.44 -1.06 6.28
N THR A 10 5.14 0.21 6.53
CA THR A 10 6.04 1.12 7.26
C THR A 10 5.41 1.61 8.57
N GLY A 11 6.23 2.16 9.46
CA GLY A 11 5.82 2.54 10.82
C GLY A 11 4.91 3.76 10.98
N ALA A 12 3.97 3.99 10.05
CA ALA A 12 2.82 4.85 10.33
C ALA A 12 1.68 3.98 10.89
N SER A 13 0.85 4.58 11.74
CA SER A 13 -0.35 3.91 12.26
C SER A 13 -1.35 3.59 11.14
N GLY A 14 -2.18 2.57 11.35
CA GLY A 14 -3.13 2.06 10.36
C GLY A 14 -2.79 0.64 9.90
N SER A 15 -2.26 -0.20 10.76
CA SER A 15 -1.91 -1.60 10.47
C SER A 15 -3.12 -2.41 9.97
N ILE A 16 -4.33 -2.00 10.33
CA ILE A 16 -5.57 -2.57 9.78
C ILE A 16 -5.64 -2.49 8.26
N TYR A 17 -5.13 -1.42 7.64
CA TYR A 17 -5.10 -1.27 6.19
C TYR A 17 -4.15 -2.29 5.54
N ALA A 18 -2.98 -2.52 6.15
CA ALA A 18 -2.03 -3.52 5.69
C ALA A 18 -2.61 -4.94 5.81
N ARG A 19 -3.20 -5.29 6.96
CA ARG A 19 -3.89 -6.57 7.18
C ARG A 19 -4.97 -6.82 6.14
N GLN A 20 -5.85 -5.84 5.94
CA GLN A 20 -6.93 -5.90 4.95
C GLN A 20 -6.41 -6.07 3.52
N LEU A 21 -5.38 -5.31 3.12
CA LEU A 21 -4.78 -5.44 1.80
C LEU A 21 -4.22 -6.84 1.58
N LEU A 22 -3.46 -7.38 2.54
CA LEU A 22 -2.86 -8.71 2.44
C LEU A 22 -3.94 -9.79 2.33
N ASN A 23 -5.01 -9.69 3.12
CA ASN A 23 -6.15 -10.62 3.05
C ASN A 23 -6.86 -10.56 1.69
N LYS A 24 -7.13 -9.35 1.17
CA LYS A 24 -7.79 -9.18 -0.14
C LYS A 24 -6.90 -9.65 -1.29
N LEU A 25 -5.59 -9.37 -1.27
CA LEU A 25 -4.65 -9.94 -2.23
C LEU A 25 -4.65 -11.47 -2.17
N ALA A 26 -4.72 -12.06 -0.98
CA ALA A 26 -4.78 -13.52 -0.83
C ALA A 26 -6.08 -14.13 -1.38
N ALA A 27 -7.18 -13.37 -1.39
CA ALA A 27 -8.43 -13.76 -2.04
C ALA A 27 -8.40 -13.60 -3.57
N CYS A 28 -7.57 -12.68 -4.11
CA CYS A 28 -7.46 -12.38 -5.54
C CYS A 28 -6.32 -13.13 -6.27
N LYS A 29 -5.90 -14.30 -5.77
CA LYS A 29 -4.72 -15.05 -6.28
C LYS A 29 -4.74 -15.33 -7.79
N GLU A 30 -5.91 -15.45 -8.41
CA GLU A 30 -6.02 -15.71 -9.85
C GLU A 30 -5.46 -14.56 -10.71
N GLN A 31 -5.50 -13.33 -10.19
CA GLN A 31 -4.97 -12.14 -10.85
C GLN A 31 -3.49 -11.89 -10.53
N LEU A 32 -2.89 -12.67 -9.62
CA LEU A 32 -1.55 -12.44 -9.10
C LEU A 32 -0.57 -13.49 -9.64
N ASP A 33 0.59 -13.00 -10.09
CA ASP A 33 1.74 -13.84 -10.45
C ASP A 33 2.68 -13.96 -9.24
N GLU A 34 2.98 -12.84 -8.59
CA GLU A 34 3.85 -12.81 -7.41
C GLU A 34 3.47 -11.64 -6.49
N VAL A 35 3.49 -11.89 -5.18
CA VAL A 35 3.40 -10.84 -4.15
C VAL A 35 4.61 -10.99 -3.23
N ALA A 36 5.36 -9.91 -3.08
CA ALA A 36 6.48 -9.81 -2.16
C ALA A 36 6.18 -8.77 -1.08
N VAL A 37 6.53 -9.07 0.16
CA VAL A 37 6.21 -8.20 1.31
C VAL A 37 7.48 -7.77 2.03
N VAL A 38 7.56 -6.50 2.40
CA VAL A 38 8.63 -5.95 3.26
C VAL A 38 7.98 -5.18 4.39
N LEU A 39 8.36 -5.48 5.63
CA LEU A 39 7.91 -4.71 6.80
C LEU A 39 9.10 -4.06 7.46
N THR A 40 8.97 -2.78 7.82
CA THR A 40 9.95 -2.15 8.71
C THR A 40 9.83 -2.68 10.13
N GLU A 41 10.89 -2.66 10.94
CA GLU A 41 10.79 -3.04 12.35
C GLU A 41 9.74 -2.19 13.10
N ASN A 42 9.69 -0.89 12.83
CA ASN A 42 8.66 -0.01 13.41
C ASN A 42 7.24 -0.42 12.99
N ALA A 43 7.04 -0.96 11.78
CA ALA A 43 5.73 -1.44 11.33
C ALA A 43 5.27 -2.63 12.17
N LYS A 44 6.17 -3.53 12.57
CA LYS A 44 5.84 -4.67 13.44
C LYS A 44 5.41 -4.19 14.83
N THR A 45 6.11 -3.21 15.40
CA THR A 45 5.73 -2.59 16.67
C THR A 45 4.35 -1.93 16.59
N VAL A 46 4.10 -1.16 15.52
CA VAL A 46 2.80 -0.52 15.31
C VAL A 46 1.69 -1.56 15.11
N TRP A 47 1.94 -2.61 14.34
CA TRP A 47 0.99 -3.71 14.15
C TRP A 47 0.60 -4.37 15.46
N GLN A 48 1.60 -4.78 16.26
CA GLN A 48 1.34 -5.40 17.55
C GLN A 48 0.55 -4.48 18.49
N THR A 49 0.86 -3.18 18.47
CA THR A 49 0.17 -2.19 19.30
C THR A 49 -1.28 -2.00 18.89
N GLU A 50 -1.55 -1.89 17.58
CA GLU A 50 -2.88 -1.52 17.07
C GLU A 50 -3.83 -2.70 16.90
N LEU A 51 -3.30 -3.86 16.52
CA LEU A 51 -4.08 -5.06 16.24
C LEU A 51 -4.02 -6.07 17.38
N ASN A 52 -3.21 -5.81 18.41
CA ASN A 52 -3.05 -6.65 19.59
C ASN A 52 -2.73 -8.12 19.24
N ASN A 53 -1.93 -8.33 18.18
CA ASN A 53 -1.54 -9.64 17.69
C ASN A 53 -0.19 -9.59 16.96
N THR A 54 0.32 -10.74 16.55
CA THR A 54 1.56 -10.88 15.77
C THR A 54 1.34 -11.56 14.42
N GLU A 55 0.15 -11.40 13.83
CA GLU A 55 -0.22 -12.03 12.54
C GLU A 55 0.69 -11.61 11.37
N TYR A 56 1.46 -10.53 11.52
CA TYR A 56 2.51 -10.16 10.56
C TYR A 56 3.60 -11.23 10.39
N GLN A 57 3.68 -12.23 11.28
CA GLN A 57 4.58 -13.38 11.16
C GLN A 57 4.04 -14.45 10.20
N ASP A 58 2.72 -14.52 10.02
CA ASP A 58 2.01 -15.55 9.25
C ASP A 58 1.45 -15.02 7.92
N ILE A 59 2.13 -14.04 7.33
CA ILE A 59 1.72 -13.43 6.06
C ILE A 59 1.79 -14.48 4.94
N PRO A 60 0.72 -14.68 4.15
CA PRO A 60 0.64 -15.75 3.14
C PRO A 60 1.42 -15.45 1.85
N PHE A 61 2.49 -14.65 1.95
CA PHE A 61 3.33 -14.20 0.84
C PHE A 61 4.79 -14.21 1.26
N LYS A 62 5.70 -14.16 0.28
CA LYS A 62 7.12 -14.14 0.59
C LYS A 62 7.53 -12.82 1.22
N CYS A 63 7.96 -12.88 2.48
CA CYS A 63 8.49 -11.74 3.22
C CYS A 63 10.00 -11.61 3.01
N TYR A 64 10.46 -10.37 2.88
CA TYR A 64 11.87 -9.98 2.76
C TYR A 64 12.22 -9.02 3.90
N THR A 65 13.48 -9.04 4.32
CA THR A 65 13.96 -8.09 5.33
C THR A 65 14.26 -6.73 4.69
N GLN A 66 14.35 -5.67 5.49
CA GLN A 66 14.71 -4.34 4.99
C GLN A 66 16.06 -4.29 4.29
N GLN A 67 16.97 -5.25 4.53
CA GLN A 67 18.32 -5.27 3.95
C GLN A 67 18.57 -6.40 2.97
N ASP A 68 17.51 -7.08 2.51
CA ASP A 68 17.63 -8.13 1.51
C ASP A 68 17.67 -7.55 0.08
N PHE A 69 18.81 -6.99 -0.31
CA PHE A 69 19.03 -6.44 -1.65
C PHE A 69 19.10 -7.49 -2.76
N HIS A 70 19.03 -8.79 -2.43
CA HIS A 70 18.92 -9.87 -3.42
C HIS A 70 17.47 -10.12 -3.85
N ALA A 71 16.51 -9.42 -3.24
CA ALA A 71 15.12 -9.48 -3.66
C ALA A 71 14.96 -9.07 -5.15
N PRO A 72 14.13 -9.76 -5.95
CA PRO A 72 14.03 -9.50 -7.38
C PRO A 72 13.63 -8.05 -7.71
N PHE A 73 12.82 -7.43 -6.84
CA PHE A 73 12.34 -6.06 -7.00
C PHE A 73 13.34 -4.98 -6.55
N ALA A 74 14.54 -5.36 -6.09
CA ALA A 74 15.68 -4.45 -5.96
C ALA A 74 16.34 -4.12 -7.33
N SER A 75 15.88 -4.79 -8.40
CA SER A 75 16.29 -4.58 -9.80
C SER A 75 15.08 -4.42 -10.73
N GLY A 76 15.21 -3.57 -11.75
CA GLY A 76 14.19 -3.41 -12.79
C GLY A 76 13.89 -4.71 -13.55
N SER A 77 14.89 -5.59 -13.69
CA SER A 77 14.74 -6.89 -14.35
C SER A 77 13.81 -7.86 -13.61
N GLY A 78 13.45 -7.61 -12.35
CA GLY A 78 12.49 -8.43 -11.58
C GLY A 78 11.03 -8.30 -12.03
N ARG A 79 10.72 -7.37 -12.95
CA ARG A 79 9.40 -7.18 -13.60
C ARG A 79 8.20 -7.00 -12.65
N PHE A 80 8.42 -6.63 -11.39
CA PHE A 80 7.37 -6.15 -10.49
C PHE A 80 6.76 -4.87 -11.06
N ASN A 81 5.45 -4.87 -11.30
CA ASN A 81 4.75 -3.82 -12.05
C ASN A 81 4.00 -2.83 -11.16
N THR A 82 3.80 -3.18 -9.89
CA THR A 82 3.15 -2.32 -8.90
C THR A 82 3.87 -2.43 -7.56
N MET A 83 4.03 -1.31 -6.88
CA MET A 83 4.43 -1.26 -5.47
C MET A 83 3.42 -0.44 -4.68
N ILE A 84 3.00 -1.00 -3.55
CA ILE A 84 2.03 -0.38 -2.63
C ILE A 84 2.74 -0.23 -1.28
N ILE A 85 2.81 0.99 -0.77
CA ILE A 85 3.33 1.28 0.57
C ILE A 85 2.14 1.60 1.48
N ILE A 86 1.83 0.72 2.43
CA ILE A 86 0.60 0.79 3.24
C ILE A 86 0.79 0.21 4.65
N PRO A 87 0.65 1.03 5.69
CA PRO A 87 0.73 2.50 5.67
C PRO A 87 2.10 3.00 5.18
N CYS A 88 2.11 4.20 4.58
CA CYS A 88 3.29 4.95 4.20
C CYS A 88 3.56 6.06 5.24
N SER A 89 4.64 5.91 6.02
CA SER A 89 5.08 6.93 6.98
C SER A 89 5.69 8.13 6.27
N MET A 90 5.53 9.32 6.87
CA MET A 90 6.10 10.54 6.32
C MET A 90 7.63 10.52 6.25
N GLY A 91 8.29 9.78 7.14
CA GLY A 91 9.72 9.54 7.07
C GLY A 91 10.12 8.74 5.83
N THR A 92 9.38 7.67 5.50
CA THR A 92 9.61 6.91 4.27
C THR A 92 9.31 7.73 3.04
N LEU A 93 8.20 8.48 3.03
CA LEU A 93 7.85 9.38 1.94
C LEU A 93 8.93 10.43 1.68
N GLY A 94 9.50 11.01 2.74
CA GLY A 94 10.61 11.96 2.63
C GLY A 94 11.84 11.36 1.96
N ARG A 95 12.25 10.15 2.36
CA ARG A 95 13.37 9.44 1.72
C ARG A 95 13.11 9.18 0.24
N ILE A 96 11.90 8.76 -0.12
CA ILE A 96 11.50 8.54 -1.51
C ILE A 96 11.58 9.85 -2.31
N ALA A 97 11.00 10.94 -1.79
CA ALA A 97 10.98 12.25 -2.44
C ALA A 97 12.40 12.78 -2.72
N THR A 98 13.37 12.45 -1.85
CA THR A 98 14.77 12.85 -2.00
C THR A 98 15.65 11.82 -2.71
N GLY A 99 15.09 10.70 -3.21
CA GLY A 99 15.86 9.66 -3.89
C GLY A 99 16.85 8.89 -3.00
N ILE A 100 16.67 8.90 -1.68
CA ILE A 100 17.48 8.10 -0.77
C ILE A 100 17.09 6.64 -0.96
N SER A 101 18.07 5.76 -1.22
CA SER A 101 17.88 4.34 -1.53
C SER A 101 18.80 3.48 -0.65
N ASN A 102 18.61 3.53 0.67
CA ASN A 102 19.49 2.89 1.66
C ASN A 102 18.88 1.66 2.35
N ASP A 103 17.65 1.29 2.00
CA ASP A 103 17.01 0.04 2.38
C ASP A 103 16.22 -0.54 1.19
N LEU A 104 15.73 -1.77 1.33
CA LEU A 104 15.02 -2.47 0.27
C LEU A 104 13.72 -1.75 -0.15
N ILE A 105 13.01 -1.10 0.77
CA ILE A 105 11.77 -0.38 0.45
C ILE A 105 12.06 0.83 -0.43
N THR A 106 13.02 1.65 -0.01
CA THR A 106 13.43 2.84 -0.75
C THR A 106 14.08 2.49 -2.09
N ARG A 107 14.90 1.42 -2.11
CA ARG A 107 15.47 0.88 -3.35
C ARG A 107 14.42 0.37 -4.33
N ALA A 108 13.45 -0.41 -3.84
CA ALA A 108 12.34 -0.91 -4.64
C ALA A 108 11.54 0.25 -5.23
N THR A 109 11.31 1.31 -4.44
CA THR A 109 10.58 2.49 -4.88
C THR A 109 11.31 3.23 -6.00
N ASP A 110 12.63 3.43 -5.86
CA ASP A 110 13.48 4.00 -6.90
C ASP A 110 13.41 3.18 -8.20
N VAL A 111 13.47 1.85 -8.09
CA VAL A 111 13.29 0.94 -9.23
C VAL A 111 11.90 1.08 -9.87
N ILE A 112 10.83 1.15 -9.09
CA ILE A 112 9.46 1.28 -9.61
C ILE A 112 9.31 2.59 -10.39
N LEU A 113 9.79 3.71 -9.82
CA LEU A 113 9.70 5.03 -10.44
C LEU A 113 10.55 5.14 -11.71
N LYS A 114 11.81 4.70 -11.68
CA LYS A 114 12.70 4.78 -12.86
C LYS A 114 12.22 3.91 -14.03
N GLU A 115 11.55 2.79 -13.72
CA GLU A 115 10.98 1.88 -14.71
C GLU A 115 9.58 2.32 -15.18
N ARG A 116 9.09 3.48 -14.71
CA ARG A 116 7.75 4.02 -15.02
C ARG A 116 6.62 3.05 -14.66
N ARG A 117 6.75 2.40 -13.51
CA ARG A 117 5.78 1.44 -12.97
C ARG A 117 4.96 2.09 -11.87
N ARG A 118 3.89 1.40 -11.46
CA ARG A 118 2.91 2.00 -10.56
C ARG A 118 3.39 1.99 -9.11
N LEU A 119 3.59 3.17 -8.54
CA LEU A 119 3.82 3.37 -7.11
C LEU A 119 2.56 3.94 -6.46
N ILE A 120 2.07 3.33 -5.38
CA ILE A 120 0.96 3.82 -4.58
C ILE A 120 1.45 4.00 -3.13
N CYS A 121 1.46 5.23 -2.65
CA CYS A 121 1.82 5.59 -1.28
C CYS A 121 0.56 5.89 -0.47
N VAL A 122 0.21 4.99 0.45
CA VAL A 122 -0.94 5.15 1.34
C VAL A 122 -0.54 5.92 2.59
N VAL A 123 -0.39 7.23 2.44
CA VAL A 123 0.10 8.10 3.51
C VAL A 123 -0.90 8.19 4.65
N ARG A 124 -0.42 8.07 5.89
CA ARG A 124 -1.23 8.28 7.10
C ARG A 124 -0.48 9.21 8.03
N GLU A 125 -0.96 10.45 8.14
CA GLU A 125 -0.53 11.46 9.11
C GLU A 125 -1.59 12.55 9.24
N THR A 126 -1.68 13.22 10.38
CA THR A 126 -2.46 14.46 10.55
C THR A 126 -2.04 15.21 11.81
N PRO A 127 -1.89 16.55 11.78
CA PRO A 127 -1.94 17.43 10.60
C PRO A 127 -0.69 17.28 9.72
N TYR A 128 -0.77 17.76 8.48
CA TYR A 128 0.41 17.86 7.61
C TYR A 128 1.21 19.13 7.89
N ASN A 129 2.53 19.00 7.94
CA ASN A 129 3.44 20.14 7.83
C ASN A 129 3.79 20.40 6.35
N LEU A 130 4.44 21.54 6.08
CA LEU A 130 4.83 21.93 4.72
C LEU A 130 5.76 20.91 4.05
N MET A 131 6.63 20.25 4.82
CA MET A 131 7.55 19.26 4.27
C MET A 131 6.82 18.01 3.79
N HIS A 132 5.79 17.55 4.53
CA HIS A 132 4.93 16.45 4.09
C HIS A 132 4.26 16.80 2.76
N ILE A 133 3.73 18.01 2.62
CA ILE A 133 3.06 18.48 1.40
C ILE A 133 4.04 18.51 0.22
N LYS A 134 5.22 19.11 0.39
CA LYS A 134 6.27 19.16 -0.65
C LYS A 134 6.77 17.78 -1.07
N ASN A 135 6.87 16.84 -0.13
CA ASN A 135 7.24 15.46 -0.43
C ASN A 135 6.13 14.74 -1.21
N MET A 136 4.87 14.93 -0.83
CA MET A 136 3.71 14.40 -1.58
C MET A 136 3.65 14.97 -3.00
N GLU A 137 3.88 16.28 -3.17
CA GLU A 137 3.99 16.93 -4.48
C GLU A 137 5.12 16.32 -5.32
N THR A 138 6.33 16.23 -4.76
CA THR A 138 7.51 15.66 -5.45
C THR A 138 7.24 14.24 -5.95
N VAL A 139 6.69 13.38 -5.09
CA VAL A 139 6.37 11.99 -5.47
C VAL A 139 5.27 11.94 -6.53
N THR A 140 4.28 12.83 -6.46
CA THR A 140 3.23 12.95 -7.49
C THR A 140 3.82 13.36 -8.84
N LEU A 141 4.70 14.36 -8.87
CA LEU A 141 5.39 14.81 -10.08
C LEU A 141 6.31 13.74 -10.68
N ALA A 142 6.89 12.87 -9.83
CA ALA A 142 7.68 11.73 -10.27
C ALA A 142 6.84 10.58 -10.87
N GLY A 143 5.50 10.67 -10.83
CA GLY A 143 4.57 9.66 -11.34
C GLY A 143 4.06 8.66 -10.28
N GLY A 144 4.40 8.87 -9.00
CA GLY A 144 3.81 8.12 -7.89
C GLY A 144 2.41 8.61 -7.56
N ILE A 145 1.60 7.75 -6.94
CA ILE A 145 0.24 8.08 -6.52
C ILE A 145 0.23 8.28 -5.01
N ILE A 146 -0.16 9.48 -4.56
CA ILE A 146 -0.47 9.74 -3.15
C ILE A 146 -1.94 9.39 -2.91
N CYS A 147 -2.19 8.29 -2.19
CA CYS A 147 -3.53 7.80 -1.86
C CYS A 147 -3.70 7.81 -0.33
N PRO A 148 -3.98 8.96 0.30
CA PRO A 148 -4.01 9.06 1.76
C PRO A 148 -5.02 8.09 2.37
N ALA A 149 -4.77 7.66 3.61
CA ALA A 149 -5.67 6.83 4.40
C ALA A 149 -6.90 7.63 4.88
N THR A 150 -7.69 8.10 3.92
CA THR A 150 -8.89 8.93 4.11
C THR A 150 -10.10 8.11 3.64
N PRO A 151 -10.80 7.42 4.56
CA PRO A 151 -11.86 6.49 4.20
C PRO A 151 -13.11 7.19 3.65
N SER A 152 -13.90 6.45 2.90
CA SER A 152 -15.24 6.86 2.45
C SER A 152 -16.31 6.35 3.40
N PHE A 153 -17.43 7.09 3.48
CA PHE A 153 -18.59 6.73 4.31
C PHE A 153 -19.87 6.55 3.47
N TYR A 154 -19.81 6.69 2.15
CA TYR A 154 -20.99 6.55 1.28
C TYR A 154 -21.59 5.15 1.29
N SER A 155 -20.79 4.12 1.59
CA SER A 155 -21.23 2.73 1.71
C SER A 155 -21.87 2.40 3.06
N LEU A 156 -21.98 3.37 3.97
CA LEU A 156 -22.50 3.20 5.35
C LEU A 156 -21.84 2.01 6.09
N PRO A 157 -20.50 2.01 6.24
CA PRO A 157 -19.79 0.90 6.88
C PRO A 157 -20.19 0.74 8.36
N ALA A 158 -20.42 -0.49 8.79
CA ALA A 158 -20.84 -0.85 10.15
C ALA A 158 -19.66 -1.23 11.06
N THR A 159 -18.51 -1.56 10.48
CA THR A 159 -17.31 -2.00 11.21
C THR A 159 -16.10 -1.16 10.85
N ILE A 160 -15.10 -1.12 11.74
CA ILE A 160 -13.81 -0.45 11.46
C ILE A 160 -13.13 -1.11 10.26
N GLU A 161 -13.28 -2.42 10.12
CA GLU A 161 -12.85 -3.19 8.96
C GLU A 161 -13.51 -2.68 7.67
N GLU A 162 -14.82 -2.48 7.64
CA GLU A 162 -15.51 -1.95 6.46
C GLU A 162 -15.07 -0.51 6.13
N VAL A 163 -14.85 0.34 7.15
CA VAL A 163 -14.29 1.69 6.94
C VAL A 163 -12.91 1.59 6.31
N ALA A 164 -12.03 0.74 6.85
CA ALA A 164 -10.67 0.55 6.35
C ALA A 164 -10.66 -0.05 4.93
N ALA A 165 -11.61 -0.94 4.64
CA ALA A 165 -11.76 -1.55 3.32
C ALA A 165 -12.03 -0.52 2.22
N THR A 166 -12.68 0.61 2.52
CA THR A 166 -12.91 1.67 1.50
C THR A 166 -11.60 2.25 0.95
N VAL A 167 -10.56 2.37 1.78
CA VAL A 167 -9.21 2.81 1.36
C VAL A 167 -8.51 1.69 0.61
N VAL A 168 -8.54 0.46 1.15
CA VAL A 168 -7.87 -0.70 0.56
C VAL A 168 -8.44 -1.02 -0.83
N ASP A 169 -9.75 -0.90 -1.01
CA ASP A 169 -10.41 -1.12 -2.29
C ASP A 169 -9.98 -0.09 -3.31
N ARG A 170 -9.90 1.18 -2.90
CA ARG A 170 -9.35 2.22 -3.77
C ARG A 170 -7.91 1.94 -4.17
N VAL A 171 -7.09 1.40 -3.26
CA VAL A 171 -5.70 1.02 -3.54
C VAL A 171 -5.61 -0.15 -4.52
N LEU A 172 -6.45 -1.18 -4.37
CA LEU A 172 -6.52 -2.33 -5.27
C LEU A 172 -7.02 -1.92 -6.67
N ASP A 173 -8.05 -1.06 -6.73
CA ASP A 173 -8.52 -0.46 -7.97
C ASP A 173 -7.41 0.30 -8.70
N LEU A 174 -6.67 1.15 -7.98
CA LEU A 174 -5.53 1.88 -8.54
C LEU A 174 -4.43 0.91 -9.02
N ALA A 175 -4.20 -0.19 -8.30
CA ALA A 175 -3.28 -1.25 -8.70
C ALA A 175 -3.74 -2.02 -9.95
N GLY A 176 -5.01 -1.86 -10.36
CA GLY A 176 -5.62 -2.56 -11.48
C GLY A 176 -6.07 -3.97 -11.14
N ILE A 177 -6.23 -4.29 -9.86
CA ILE A 177 -6.80 -5.56 -9.41
C ILE A 177 -8.31 -5.42 -9.41
N ASP A 178 -8.99 -6.31 -10.13
CA ASP A 178 -10.44 -6.35 -10.18
C ASP A 178 -11.00 -6.90 -8.87
N ILE A 179 -11.80 -6.07 -8.20
CA ILE A 179 -12.44 -6.40 -6.92
C ILE A 179 -13.91 -5.98 -6.96
N GLN A 180 -14.74 -6.79 -6.31
CA GLN A 180 -16.12 -6.41 -6.01
C GLN A 180 -16.09 -5.38 -4.88
N THR A 181 -16.32 -4.11 -5.23
CA THR A 181 -16.34 -2.99 -4.28
C THR A 181 -17.47 -2.02 -4.65
N TYR A 182 -17.83 -1.14 -3.71
CA TYR A 182 -18.84 -0.11 -3.93
C TYR A 182 -18.44 0.81 -5.09
N ARG A 183 -19.36 1.04 -6.02
CA ARG A 183 -19.18 1.90 -7.20
C ARG A 183 -20.30 2.93 -7.21
N TRP A 184 -19.93 4.20 -7.07
CA TRP A 184 -20.89 5.30 -7.07
C TRP A 184 -21.69 5.33 -8.38
N GLY A 185 -23.03 5.32 -8.27
CA GLY A 185 -23.94 5.45 -9.41
C GLY A 185 -24.23 4.17 -10.19
N THR A 186 -23.59 3.04 -9.87
CA THR A 186 -23.91 1.74 -10.51
C THR A 186 -24.72 0.81 -9.60
N ASP A 187 -24.83 1.13 -8.31
CA ASP A 187 -25.79 0.49 -7.43
C ASP A 187 -27.20 0.98 -7.75
N SER A 188 -27.83 0.36 -8.75
CA SER A 188 -29.28 0.37 -8.91
C SER A 188 -29.92 -0.50 -7.83
N LYS A 189 -29.71 -0.17 -6.55
CA LYS A 189 -30.72 -0.53 -5.55
C LYS A 189 -31.90 0.38 -5.86
N SER A 190 -32.90 -0.22 -6.51
CA SER A 190 -34.27 0.24 -6.63
C SER A 190 -34.53 1.44 -5.71
N LYS A 191 -34.67 2.62 -6.32
CA LYS A 191 -35.57 3.65 -5.78
C LYS A 191 -36.96 3.00 -5.78
N GLY A 192 -37.22 2.21 -4.75
CA GLY A 192 -38.55 1.80 -4.37
C GLY A 192 -39.23 3.04 -3.82
N GLU A 193 -40.38 3.32 -4.42
CA GLU A 193 -41.41 4.27 -3.99
C GLU A 193 -41.74 4.16 -2.49
#